data_AF-A0A1X0XPR6-F1
#
_entry.id   AF-A0A1X0XPR6-F1
#
_cell.length_a   1.000
_cell.length_b   1.000
_cell.length_c   1.000
_cell.angle_alpha   90.00
_cell.angle_beta   90.00
_cell.angle_gamma   90.00
#
_symmetry.space_group_name_H-M   'P 1'
#
loop_
_entity.id
_entity.type
_entity.pdbx_description
1 polymer ?
#
loop_
_entity_poly.entity_id
_entity_poly.type
_entity_poly.pdbx_seq_one_letter_code
_entity_poly.pdbx_strand_id
1 'polypeptide(L)' 'MGKSVKNPKRFIISCRVNDQEMQILQERANQAGTNISNLLRDSLDIPEFGRQQIA' A
#
# COMPACT_ATOMS: atom_id res chain seq x y z
N MET A 1 22.32 0.37 12.46
CA MET A 1 22.73 1.01 11.19
C MET A 1 21.49 1.43 10.42
N GLY A 2 20.95 2.63 10.70
CA GLY A 2 19.74 3.13 10.05
C GLY A 2 20.09 3.87 8.77
N LYS A 3 19.73 3.31 7.60
CA LYS A 3 19.78 4.05 6.34
C LYS A 3 18.67 5.12 6.39
N SER A 4 19.03 6.39 6.27
CA SER A 4 18.04 7.46 6.10
C SER A 4 17.26 7.21 4.83
N VAL A 5 15.98 6.88 4.97
CA VAL A 5 15.08 6.66 3.84
C VAL A 5 14.68 8.05 3.31
N LYS A 6 15.07 8.38 2.08
CA LYS A 6 14.60 9.60 1.40
C LYS A 6 13.07 9.50 1.30
N ASN A 7 12.35 10.49 1.84
CA ASN A 7 10.89 10.49 1.99
C ASN A 7 10.32 9.30 2.79
N PRO A 8 10.48 9.28 4.12
CA PRO A 8 9.67 8.36 4.92
C PRO A 8 8.19 8.69 4.69
N LYS A 9 7.35 7.68 4.46
CA LYS A 9 5.91 7.86 4.31
C LYS A 9 5.39 8.61 5.55
N ARG A 10 5.04 9.89 5.36
CA ARG A 10 4.75 10.85 6.46
C ARG A 10 3.40 10.58 7.13
N PHE A 11 2.47 9.98 6.41
CA PHE A 11 1.11 9.75 6.86
C PHE A 11 0.77 8.26 6.79
N ILE A 12 0.15 7.75 7.85
CA ILE A 12 -0.31 6.36 7.97
C ILE A 12 -1.84 6.38 8.01
N ILE A 13 -2.45 5.56 7.16
CA ILE A 13 -3.89 5.27 7.22
C ILE A 13 -4.05 3.96 7.99
N SER A 14 -4.79 3.99 9.09
CA SER A 14 -5.11 2.81 9.89
C SER A 14 -6.60 2.50 9.75
N CYS A 15 -6.92 1.23 9.50
CA CYS A 15 -8.28 0.71 9.43
C CYS A 15 -8.36 -0.56 10.28
N ARG A 16 -9.53 -0.82 10.86
CA ARG A 16 -9.81 -2.11 11.52
C ARG A 16 -10.57 -2.98 10.55
N VAL A 17 -10.07 -4.18 10.36
CA VAL A 17 -10.69 -5.23 9.55
C VAL A 17 -10.76 -6.49 10.41
N ASN A 18 -11.70 -7.36 10.11
CA ASN A 18 -11.77 -8.69 10.70
C ASN A 18 -10.84 -9.68 9.97
N ASP A 19 -10.74 -10.90 10.50
CA ASP A 19 -9.84 -11.93 9.97
C ASP A 19 -10.17 -12.33 8.53
N GLN A 20 -11.46 -12.40 8.19
CA GLN A 20 -11.91 -12.75 6.85
C GLN A 20 -11.56 -11.66 5.83
N GLU A 21 -11.78 -10.40 6.16
CA GLU A 21 -11.39 -9.26 5.34
C GLU A 21 -9.87 -9.24 5.12
N MET A 22 -9.09 -9.53 6.16
CA MET A 22 -7.63 -9.60 6.07
C MET A 22 -7.15 -10.73 5.14
N GLN A 23 -7.76 -11.91 5.20
CA GLN A 23 -7.46 -13.02 4.29
C GLN A 23 -7.71 -12.63 2.83
N ILE A 24 -8.86 -12.02 2.55
CA ILE A 24 -9.21 -11.57 1.19
C ILE A 24 -8.22 -10.52 0.69
N LEU A 25 -7.82 -9.56 1.54
CA LEU A 25 -6.82 -8.54 1.18
C LEU A 25 -5.47 -9.19 0.85
N GLN A 26 -5.06 -10.20 1.62
CA GLN A 26 -3.81 -10.92 1.39
C GLN A 26 -3.83 -11.69 0.07
N GLU A 27 -4.91 -12.42 -0.22
CA GLU A 27 -5.09 -13.15 -1.49
C GLU A 27 -5.05 -12.21 -2.69
N ARG A 28 -5.78 -11.09 -2.63
CA ARG A 28 -5.79 -10.09 -3.71
C ARG A 28 -4.43 -9.46 -3.94
N ALA A 29 -3.72 -9.12 -2.87
CA ALA A 29 -2.37 -8.56 -2.98
C ALA A 29 -1.41 -9.56 -3.66
N ASN A 30 -1.50 -10.84 -3.29
CA ASN A 30 -0.72 -11.91 -3.90
C ASN A 30 -1.06 -12.10 -5.39
N GLN A 31 -2.34 -12.12 -5.75
CA GLN A 31 -2.80 -12.24 -7.13
C GLN A 31 -2.35 -11.05 -8.00
N ALA A 32 -2.30 -9.85 -7.43
CA ALA A 32 -1.81 -8.64 -8.09
C ALA A 32 -0.27 -8.50 -8.07
N GLY A 33 0.46 -9.44 -7.45
CA GLY A 33 1.93 -9.39 -7.36
C GLY A 33 2.45 -8.18 -6.57
N THR A 34 1.67 -7.65 -5.63
CA THR A 34 2.01 -6.45 -4.86
C THR A 34 1.72 -6.66 -3.36
N ASN A 35 1.93 -5.64 -2.53
CA ASN A 35 1.53 -5.68 -1.12
C ASN A 35 0.19 -4.97 -0.90
N ILE A 36 -0.47 -5.25 0.23
CA ILE A 36 -1.77 -4.66 0.59
C ILE A 36 -1.73 -3.13 0.57
N SER A 37 -0.64 -2.52 1.05
CA SER A 37 -0.51 -1.06 1.05
C SER A 37 -0.49 -0.47 -0.37
N ASN A 38 0.00 -1.18 -1.37
CA ASN A 38 0.00 -0.73 -2.76
C ASN A 38 -1.35 -1.04 -3.43
N LEU A 39 -1.89 -2.24 -3.20
CA LEU A 39 -3.24 -2.62 -3.64
C LEU A 39 -4.28 -1.56 -3.22
N LEU A 40 -4.22 -1.10 -1.96
CA LEU A 40 -5.11 -0.07 -1.45
C LEU A 40 -4.85 1.28 -2.12
N ARG A 41 -3.59 1.66 -2.38
CA ARG A 41 -3.27 2.91 -3.09
C ARG A 41 -3.84 2.93 -4.49
N ASP A 42 -3.71 1.83 -5.22
CA ASP A 42 -4.23 1.68 -6.58
C ASP A 42 -5.76 1.76 -6.61
N SER A 43 -6.41 1.40 -5.49
CA SER A 43 -7.86 1.46 -5.33
C SER A 43 -8.40 2.84 -4.94
N LEU A 44 -7.54 3.80 -4.56
CA LEU A 44 -8.01 5.13 -4.13
C LEU A 44 -8.47 6.02 -5.29
N ASP A 45 -8.30 5.58 -6.55
CA ASP A 45 -8.64 6.31 -7.78
C ASP A 45 -8.30 7.81 -7.70
N ILE A 46 -7.09 8.11 -7.22
CA ILE A 46 -6.60 9.49 -7.08
C ILE A 46 -5.88 9.85 -8.38
N PRO A 47 -6.44 10.74 -9.22
CA PRO A 47 -5.94 11.00 -10.57
C PRO A 47 -4.50 11.53 -10.60
N GLU A 48 -4.01 12.10 -9.49
CA GLU A 48 -2.74 12.83 -9.42
C GLU A 48 -1.55 12.02 -8.87
N PHE A 49 -1.75 10.76 -8.44
CA PHE A 49 -0.65 9.90 -7.96
C PHE A 49 -0.18 8.90 -9.03
N GLY A 50 -0.06 9.35 -10.27
CA GLY A 50 0.67 8.63 -11.31
C GLY A 50 2.13 8.49 -10.91
N ARG A 51 2.56 7.26 -10.59
CA ARG A 51 3.97 6.79 -10.57
C ARG A 51 4.98 7.85 -10.08
N GLN A 52 5.14 8.00 -8.77
CA GLN A 52 6.44 8.46 -8.27
C GLN A 52 7.47 7.38 -8.62
N GLN A 53 8.14 7.62 -9.74
CA GLN A 53 9.32 6.91 -10.19
C GLN A 53 10.29 6.81 -9.02
N ILE A 54 10.71 5.57 -8.75
CA ILE A 54 11.99 5.30 -8.11
C ILE A 54 13.08 6.00 -8.93
N ALA A 55 13.63 7.08 -8.37
CA ALA A 55 14.89 7.69 -8.80
C ALA A 55 15.88 7.59 -7.63
#